data_AF-A0AAJ0UFY5-F1
#
_entry.id   AF-A0AAJ0UFY5-F1
#
_cell.length_a   1.000
_cell.length_b   1.000
_cell.length_c   1.000
_cell.angle_alpha   90.00
_cell.angle_beta   90.00
_cell.angle_gamma   90.00
#
_symmetry.space_group_name_H-M   'P 1'
#
loop_
_entity.id
_entity.type
_entity.pdbx_description
1 polymer ?
#
loop_
_entity_poly.entity_id
_entity_poly.type
_entity_poly.pdbx_seq_one_letter_code
_entity_poly.pdbx_strand_id
1 'polypeptide(L)'
;MPIRHRPPPRSRSLGRSPRSLSPANAETSSAPAMEPSEAAAPRGRMERPASLGRGATRPTRPPRPAPPGPSKLKAHRPVAERGAPEPKPMGFGAGSRDSSAERGLHPLTDAQANARLHDYESSVKHAFDHLVPVLKRIASERCEPDFVTRAQSIARAEFGFDLPTQILEDSWINGLDMRRLFAACVFETYHRVSDAFFTADPLGGRDGEAFEQFLLDCGFHLMDVTPCADGRLAHAISYVLRLPYGRVRRKSYAGSLFDIENTVEKWVETELSRFREGRPNSADEPTRYLKVVMYHGSSVDPAHQGCAAHGSDDAAAASAGLERLKAFRQAIENSFCCGASVDLLLVGLDTDTDAIRVHVPDAEGYCDLAHWLDAAKVYEITRGLSPEQARVRIAELVRAHAPGKAAGEALSDGMVRLITGLIENNLSQIDYVRQYHAGGYADIGHAERFIGAGIGFEEIQLRNLTYFAYLSTVEEGAADLDVGIKIFTGLNVNRGLPVPVIVRHDYHGGVPGARERAIAHCERIAAALKARYPQLCAEGMLHCLRAVRDCDQAAPIEIVGSSLQPAAAAAH
;
A
#
# COMPACT_ATOMS: atom_id res chain seq x y z
N MET A 1 49.64 45.59 8.02
CA MET A 1 49.14 46.66 7.12
C MET A 1 47.91 46.16 6.38
N PRO A 2 46.73 46.79 6.49
CA PRO A 2 45.56 46.44 5.69
C PRO A 2 45.42 47.37 4.47
N ILE A 3 45.38 46.81 3.26
CA ILE A 3 45.13 47.57 2.03
C ILE A 3 43.62 47.65 1.80
N ARG A 4 43.09 48.87 1.64
CA ARG A 4 41.66 49.13 1.44
C ARG A 4 41.26 48.97 -0.03
N HIS A 5 40.17 48.25 -0.27
CA HIS A 5 39.51 48.24 -1.58
C HIS A 5 38.88 49.61 -1.93
N ARG A 6 38.88 49.94 -3.23
CA ARG A 6 38.06 51.00 -3.84
C ARG A 6 37.02 50.38 -4.80
N PRO A 7 35.91 51.08 -5.10
CA PRO A 7 34.68 50.47 -5.61
C PRO A 7 34.51 50.54 -7.15
N PRO A 8 33.60 49.75 -7.74
CA PRO A 8 33.07 49.97 -9.10
C PRO A 8 31.98 51.07 -9.13
N PRO A 9 31.76 51.74 -10.28
CA PRO A 9 30.83 52.87 -10.41
C PRO A 9 29.39 52.47 -10.80
N ARG A 10 28.51 53.49 -10.79
CA ARG A 10 27.03 53.39 -10.83
C ARG A 10 26.39 53.26 -12.23
N SER A 11 25.36 52.43 -12.29
CA SER A 11 23.99 52.69 -12.78
C SER A 11 23.70 53.17 -14.21
N ARG A 12 22.65 52.57 -14.81
CA ARG A 12 21.53 53.34 -15.40
C ARG A 12 20.22 52.54 -15.38
N SER A 13 19.15 53.18 -14.95
CA SER A 13 17.78 52.68 -14.92
C SER A 13 17.01 53.04 -16.20
N LEU A 14 15.98 52.24 -16.53
CA LEU A 14 14.74 52.57 -17.28
C LEU A 14 13.95 51.24 -17.41
N GLY A 15 12.64 51.10 -17.17
CA GLY A 15 11.70 52.02 -16.55
C GLY A 15 10.39 52.24 -17.34
N ARG A 16 9.51 51.22 -17.48
CA ARG A 16 8.03 51.34 -17.37
C ARG A 16 7.28 50.04 -17.73
N SER A 17 6.06 49.92 -17.19
CA SER A 17 5.10 48.83 -17.39
C SER A 17 3.82 49.38 -18.09
N PRO A 18 2.65 48.69 -18.13
CA PRO A 18 2.13 48.07 -19.36
C PRO A 18 0.88 48.76 -19.92
N ARG A 19 0.39 48.31 -21.09
CA ARG A 19 -0.99 48.58 -21.54
C ARG A 19 -1.64 47.36 -22.21
N SER A 20 -2.92 47.19 -21.86
CA SER A 20 -3.88 46.25 -22.43
C SER A 20 -4.23 46.56 -23.88
N LEU A 21 -4.76 45.56 -24.61
CA LEU A 21 -5.85 45.68 -25.59
C LEU A 21 -6.34 44.31 -26.08
N SER A 22 -7.66 44.16 -26.13
CA SER A 22 -8.47 43.11 -26.79
C SER A 22 -9.80 43.77 -27.22
N PRO A 23 -10.66 43.17 -28.07
CA PRO A 23 -10.41 42.28 -29.22
C PRO A 23 -11.09 42.82 -30.52
N ALA A 24 -10.86 42.21 -31.69
CA ALA A 24 -11.69 42.41 -32.89
C ALA A 24 -11.64 41.23 -33.89
N ASN A 25 -12.73 41.07 -34.67
CA ASN A 25 -13.11 39.90 -35.48
C ASN A 25 -12.49 39.82 -36.90
N ALA A 26 -12.80 38.69 -37.57
CA ALA A 26 -12.84 38.45 -39.03
C ALA A 26 -11.47 38.20 -39.73
N GLU A 27 -11.35 37.34 -40.76
CA GLU A 27 -12.31 36.43 -41.41
C GLU A 27 -11.60 35.25 -42.13
N THR A 28 -12.38 34.21 -42.43
CA THR A 28 -12.19 33.14 -43.44
C THR A 28 -10.91 33.02 -44.29
N SER A 29 -10.24 31.86 -44.23
CA SER A 29 -9.75 31.18 -45.45
C SER A 29 -9.75 29.65 -45.31
N SER A 30 -10.11 28.96 -46.39
CA SER A 30 -10.33 27.51 -46.46
C SER A 30 -9.05 26.71 -46.68
N ALA A 31 -8.98 25.52 -46.06
CA ALA A 31 -8.01 24.47 -46.39
C ALA A 31 -8.76 23.18 -46.81
N PRO A 32 -8.29 22.44 -47.83
CA PRO A 32 -9.06 21.35 -48.43
C PRO A 32 -8.95 20.03 -47.66
N ALA A 33 -9.98 19.19 -47.81
CA ALA A 33 -9.99 17.81 -47.32
C ALA A 33 -9.04 16.90 -48.15
N MET A 34 -8.45 15.91 -47.49
CA MET A 34 -7.82 14.76 -48.16
C MET A 34 -8.69 13.51 -47.96
N GLU A 35 -9.14 12.92 -49.06
CA GLU A 35 -9.75 11.58 -49.07
C GLU A 35 -8.68 10.48 -49.19
N PRO A 36 -8.97 9.23 -48.77
CA PRO A 36 -7.97 8.16 -48.69
C PRO A 36 -7.74 7.45 -50.03
N SER A 37 -6.47 7.13 -50.34
CA SER A 37 -6.09 6.35 -51.52
C SER A 37 -5.97 4.85 -51.21
N GLU A 38 -6.62 4.02 -52.03
CA GLU A 38 -6.37 2.57 -52.09
C GLU A 38 -5.02 2.24 -52.74
N ALA A 39 -4.34 1.20 -52.24
CA ALA A 39 -3.34 0.39 -52.95
C ALA A 39 -3.12 -0.92 -52.16
N ALA A 40 -3.61 -2.07 -52.62
CA ALA A 40 -3.00 -2.97 -53.60
C ALA A 40 -2.11 -4.06 -52.96
N ALA A 41 -2.57 -5.32 -53.01
CA ALA A 41 -1.88 -6.50 -52.50
C ALA A 41 -1.10 -7.26 -53.60
N PRO A 42 0.06 -7.88 -53.32
CA PRO A 42 0.73 -8.77 -54.24
C PRO A 42 0.35 -10.24 -54.02
N ARG A 43 -0.03 -10.94 -55.10
CA ARG A 43 -0.02 -12.42 -55.17
C ARG A 43 1.32 -12.88 -55.75
N GLY A 44 1.97 -13.85 -55.11
CA GLY A 44 3.16 -14.54 -55.64
C GLY A 44 3.03 -16.05 -55.47
N ARG A 45 3.30 -16.82 -56.54
CA ARG A 45 3.10 -18.28 -56.61
C ARG A 45 4.33 -18.95 -57.23
N MET A 46 4.99 -19.83 -56.49
CA MET A 46 5.95 -20.85 -56.95
C MET A 46 5.86 -22.01 -55.94
N GLU A 47 5.31 -23.18 -56.29
CA GLU A 47 5.90 -24.28 -57.08
C GLU A 47 6.91 -25.15 -56.30
N ARG A 48 6.68 -26.47 -56.38
CA ARG A 48 7.38 -27.54 -55.62
C ARG A 48 8.40 -28.24 -56.54
N PRO A 49 9.47 -28.80 -55.96
CA PRO A 49 10.06 -30.04 -56.45
C PRO A 49 9.66 -31.25 -55.57
N ALA A 50 9.91 -32.45 -56.08
CA ALA A 50 9.36 -33.71 -55.58
C ALA A 50 10.29 -34.51 -54.63
N SER A 51 9.78 -35.64 -54.16
CA SER A 51 10.21 -36.42 -53.00
C SER A 51 11.35 -37.43 -53.20
N LEU A 52 12.22 -37.51 -52.19
CA LEU A 52 12.82 -38.73 -51.58
C LEU A 52 13.01 -38.46 -50.06
N GLY A 53 13.04 -39.42 -49.13
CA GLY A 53 12.67 -40.84 -49.21
C GLY A 53 13.20 -41.65 -48.01
N ARG A 54 12.31 -42.25 -47.19
CA ARG A 54 12.57 -42.95 -45.88
C ARG A 54 12.87 -41.97 -44.72
N GLY A 55 12.44 -42.17 -43.46
CA GLY A 55 11.52 -43.16 -42.88
C GLY A 55 11.45 -43.06 -41.33
N ALA A 56 10.43 -43.67 -40.72
CA ALA A 56 10.23 -43.96 -39.28
C ALA A 56 9.68 -42.88 -38.29
N THR A 57 8.66 -43.33 -37.54
CA THR A 57 8.17 -42.91 -36.20
C THR A 57 7.67 -41.48 -35.94
N ARG A 58 6.38 -41.40 -35.59
CA ARG A 58 5.65 -40.21 -35.11
C ARG A 58 5.34 -40.39 -33.60
N PRO A 59 5.71 -39.46 -32.71
CA PRO A 59 5.35 -39.57 -31.29
C PRO A 59 3.85 -39.30 -31.07
N THR A 60 3.23 -40.14 -30.23
CA THR A 60 1.82 -40.01 -29.82
C THR A 60 1.67 -38.99 -28.69
N ARG A 61 0.67 -38.12 -28.81
CA ARG A 61 0.32 -37.11 -27.81
C ARG A 61 -0.51 -37.76 -26.67
N PRO A 62 -0.22 -37.52 -25.39
CA PRO A 62 -1.01 -38.05 -24.28
C PRO A 62 -2.40 -37.38 -24.19
N PRO A 63 -3.42 -38.08 -23.65
CA PRO A 63 -4.78 -37.54 -23.52
C PRO A 63 -4.89 -36.49 -22.39
N ARG A 64 -5.81 -35.53 -22.56
CA ARG A 64 -6.18 -34.56 -21.51
C ARG A 64 -7.04 -35.23 -20.41
N PRO A 65 -6.88 -34.87 -19.13
CA PRO A 65 -7.85 -35.21 -18.09
C PRO A 65 -9.22 -34.54 -18.34
N ALA A 66 -10.30 -35.22 -17.96
CA ALA A 66 -11.67 -34.70 -17.98
C ALA A 66 -12.01 -33.98 -16.66
N PRO A 67 -12.95 -33.01 -16.65
CA PRO A 67 -13.37 -32.33 -15.43
C PRO A 67 -14.22 -33.27 -14.52
N PRO A 68 -14.13 -33.14 -13.19
CA PRO A 68 -14.96 -33.92 -12.27
C PRO A 68 -16.41 -33.43 -12.28
N GLY A 69 -17.35 -34.38 -12.37
CA GLY A 69 -18.80 -34.12 -12.29
C GLY A 69 -19.29 -33.91 -10.85
N PRO A 70 -20.54 -33.42 -10.67
CA PRO A 70 -21.06 -33.04 -9.36
C PRO A 70 -21.34 -34.25 -8.47
N SER A 71 -20.72 -34.27 -7.28
CA SER A 71 -20.99 -35.27 -6.25
C SER A 71 -22.32 -35.00 -5.55
N LYS A 72 -23.15 -36.04 -5.40
CA LYS A 72 -24.49 -35.93 -4.80
C LYS A 72 -24.39 -35.96 -3.27
N LEU A 73 -24.73 -34.84 -2.63
CA LEU A 73 -24.98 -34.79 -1.19
C LEU A 73 -26.13 -35.75 -0.81
N LYS A 74 -25.85 -36.72 0.07
CA LYS A 74 -26.89 -37.53 0.72
C LYS A 74 -27.36 -36.84 1.99
N ALA A 75 -28.64 -36.56 2.07
CA ALA A 75 -29.27 -36.09 3.31
C ALA A 75 -29.37 -37.22 4.35
N HIS A 76 -29.02 -36.94 5.60
CA HIS A 76 -29.40 -37.77 6.76
C HIS A 76 -30.09 -36.90 7.81
N ARG A 77 -31.12 -37.48 8.43
CA ARG A 77 -32.06 -36.84 9.38
C ARG A 77 -31.46 -36.68 10.79
N PRO A 78 -31.99 -35.78 11.63
CA PRO A 78 -31.45 -35.52 12.97
C PRO A 78 -31.66 -36.69 13.92
N VAL A 79 -30.73 -36.83 14.88
CA VAL A 79 -30.83 -37.74 16.03
C VAL A 79 -30.77 -36.90 17.31
N ALA A 80 -31.60 -37.26 18.28
CA ALA A 80 -31.90 -36.46 19.45
C ALA A 80 -30.78 -36.40 20.51
N GLU A 81 -30.88 -35.38 21.36
CA GLU A 81 -30.00 -35.09 22.49
C GLU A 81 -29.85 -36.26 23.47
N ARG A 82 -28.66 -36.37 24.06
CA ARG A 82 -28.43 -36.97 25.38
C ARG A 82 -27.29 -36.21 26.06
N GLY A 83 -27.56 -35.68 27.26
CA GLY A 83 -26.68 -34.74 27.93
C GLY A 83 -25.34 -35.33 28.40
N ALA A 84 -24.32 -34.48 28.44
CA ALA A 84 -23.04 -34.70 29.09
C ALA A 84 -22.87 -33.68 30.24
N PRO A 85 -22.12 -34.02 31.32
CA PRO A 85 -22.20 -33.30 32.59
C PRO A 85 -21.38 -32.00 32.62
N GLU A 86 -21.78 -31.08 33.50
CA GLU A 86 -21.04 -29.85 33.82
C GLU A 86 -19.64 -30.15 34.39
N PRO A 87 -18.57 -29.51 33.89
CA PRO A 87 -17.26 -29.53 34.55
C PRO A 87 -17.26 -28.53 35.72
N LYS A 88 -17.08 -29.04 36.94
CA LYS A 88 -16.80 -28.20 38.13
C LYS A 88 -15.48 -27.43 37.95
N PRO A 89 -15.35 -26.21 38.50
CA PRO A 89 -14.15 -25.41 38.36
C PRO A 89 -12.97 -26.05 39.12
N MET A 90 -11.97 -26.53 38.38
CA MET A 90 -10.65 -26.79 38.97
C MET A 90 -9.92 -25.46 39.13
N GLY A 91 -9.56 -25.13 40.36
CA GLY A 91 -8.84 -23.91 40.68
C GLY A 91 -7.41 -23.95 40.13
N PHE A 92 -7.17 -23.22 39.05
CA PHE A 92 -5.81 -22.83 38.68
C PHE A 92 -5.31 -21.80 39.70
N GLY A 93 -4.16 -22.08 40.31
CA GLY A 93 -3.55 -21.18 41.27
C GLY A 93 -3.27 -19.81 40.65
N ALA A 94 -3.33 -18.76 41.48
CA ALA A 94 -3.02 -17.40 41.08
C ALA A 94 -1.52 -17.26 40.76
N GLY A 95 -1.12 -17.71 39.58
CA GLY A 95 0.11 -17.29 38.92
C GLY A 95 0.02 -15.79 38.68
N SER A 96 1.10 -15.08 39.06
CA SER A 96 1.20 -13.63 39.01
C SER A 96 0.57 -13.02 37.76
N ARG A 97 -0.37 -12.08 37.94
CA ARG A 97 -0.61 -11.03 36.94
C ARG A 97 0.66 -10.20 36.90
N ASP A 98 1.56 -10.49 35.95
CA ASP A 98 2.80 -9.74 35.84
C ASP A 98 2.47 -8.24 35.66
N SER A 99 3.11 -7.40 36.47
CA SER A 99 2.89 -5.96 36.56
C SER A 99 3.53 -5.23 35.37
N SER A 100 3.08 -5.58 34.17
CA SER A 100 3.55 -5.01 32.89
C SER A 100 3.32 -3.49 32.79
N ALA A 101 2.39 -2.95 33.57
CA ALA A 101 2.06 -1.52 33.64
C ALA A 101 3.03 -0.66 34.49
N GLU A 102 3.93 -1.25 35.28
CA GLU A 102 4.89 -0.49 36.12
C GLU A 102 6.30 -0.43 35.53
N ARG A 103 6.55 -1.05 34.36
CA ARG A 103 7.87 -1.05 33.72
C ARG A 103 7.92 0.01 32.63
N GLY A 104 8.81 0.99 32.77
CA GLY A 104 9.00 2.07 31.81
C GLY A 104 9.40 1.60 30.40
N LEU A 105 9.30 2.55 29.46
CA LEU A 105 9.62 2.37 28.04
C LEU A 105 11.07 1.91 27.84
N HIS A 106 11.34 1.27 26.71
CA HIS A 106 12.67 0.90 26.27
C HIS A 106 13.56 2.16 26.13
N PRO A 107 14.86 2.10 26.51
CA PRO A 107 15.78 3.25 26.45
C PRO A 107 16.03 3.82 25.04
N LEU A 108 15.56 3.15 23.99
CA LEU A 108 15.63 3.59 22.59
C LEU A 108 14.27 4.05 22.02
N THR A 109 13.22 4.12 22.83
CA THR A 109 11.88 4.48 22.35
C THR A 109 11.74 5.98 22.14
N ASP A 110 11.42 6.41 20.91
CA ASP A 110 10.96 7.78 20.64
C ASP A 110 9.49 7.93 21.08
N ALA A 111 9.32 8.29 22.35
CA ALA A 111 8.01 8.55 22.93
C ALA A 111 7.26 9.73 22.28
N GLN A 112 7.96 10.69 21.67
CA GLN A 112 7.32 11.82 20.98
C GLN A 112 6.80 11.40 19.61
N ALA A 113 7.55 10.58 18.87
CA ALA A 113 7.05 9.95 17.65
C ALA A 113 5.86 9.03 17.95
N ASN A 114 5.92 8.23 19.02
CA ASN A 114 4.79 7.39 19.44
C ASN A 114 3.52 8.22 19.70
N ALA A 115 3.63 9.36 20.39
CA ALA A 115 2.49 10.25 20.63
C ALA A 115 1.93 10.82 19.31
N ARG A 116 2.78 11.35 18.41
CA ARG A 116 2.34 11.87 17.10
C ARG A 116 1.66 10.80 16.23
N LEU A 117 2.21 9.59 16.21
CA LEU A 117 1.65 8.44 15.51
C LEU A 117 0.28 8.03 16.09
N HIS A 118 0.12 8.12 17.42
CA HIS A 118 -1.14 7.81 18.10
C HIS A 118 -2.21 8.85 17.83
N ASP A 119 -1.86 10.14 17.88
CA ASP A 119 -2.76 11.25 17.59
C ASP A 119 -3.26 11.16 16.14
N TYR A 120 -2.37 10.86 15.19
CA TYR A 120 -2.73 10.65 13.79
C TYR A 120 -3.64 9.43 13.58
N GLU A 121 -3.25 8.26 14.10
CA GLU A 121 -4.05 7.03 13.98
C GLU A 121 -5.44 7.21 14.57
N SER A 122 -5.51 7.76 15.79
CA SER A 122 -6.76 7.94 16.53
C SER A 122 -7.68 8.95 15.85
N SER A 123 -7.13 10.08 15.39
CA SER A 123 -7.91 11.11 14.67
C SER A 123 -8.51 10.55 13.38
N VAL A 124 -7.71 9.87 12.55
CA VAL A 124 -8.18 9.32 11.27
C VAL A 124 -9.17 8.18 11.49
N LYS A 125 -8.88 7.21 12.35
CA LYS A 125 -9.81 6.09 12.61
C LYS A 125 -11.15 6.58 13.18
N HIS A 126 -11.12 7.53 14.12
CA HIS A 126 -12.33 8.15 14.65
C HIS A 126 -13.16 8.83 13.56
N ALA A 127 -12.55 9.56 12.62
CA ALA A 127 -13.26 10.23 11.54
C ALA A 127 -14.07 9.28 10.63
N PHE A 128 -13.63 8.04 10.45
CA PHE A 128 -14.39 7.01 9.73
C PHE A 128 -15.39 6.27 10.63
N ASP A 129 -15.00 5.93 11.86
CA ASP A 129 -15.84 5.13 12.76
C ASP A 129 -17.05 5.94 13.28
N HIS A 130 -16.94 7.26 13.38
CA HIS A 130 -18.04 8.18 13.74
C HIS A 130 -19.14 8.28 12.67
N LEU A 131 -18.85 7.87 11.41
CA LEU A 131 -19.81 7.95 10.31
C LEU A 131 -21.09 7.15 10.61
N VAL A 132 -20.97 5.91 11.09
CA VAL A 132 -22.14 5.04 11.31
C VAL A 132 -23.05 5.52 12.45
N PRO A 133 -22.55 5.91 13.64
CA PRO A 133 -23.37 6.54 14.69
C PRO A 133 -24.12 7.79 14.22
N VAL A 134 -23.45 8.71 13.54
CA VAL A 134 -24.05 9.96 13.08
C VAL A 134 -25.07 9.72 11.96
N LEU A 135 -24.77 8.84 11.01
CA LEU A 135 -25.72 8.46 9.96
C LEU A 135 -26.98 7.78 10.51
N LYS A 136 -26.88 7.02 11.61
CA LYS A 136 -28.07 6.49 12.32
C LYS A 136 -28.91 7.61 12.95
N ARG A 137 -28.29 8.63 13.55
CA ARG A 137 -28.98 9.82 14.08
C ARG A 137 -29.69 10.59 12.97
N ILE A 138 -29.03 10.81 11.83
CA ILE A 138 -29.65 11.46 10.67
C ILE A 138 -30.83 10.62 10.13
N ALA A 139 -30.68 9.30 10.05
CA ALA A 139 -31.74 8.40 9.61
C ALA A 139 -32.97 8.34 10.54
N SER A 140 -32.86 8.76 11.81
CA SER A 140 -34.02 8.92 12.71
C SER A 140 -34.81 10.22 12.48
N GLU A 141 -34.19 11.25 11.89
CA GLU A 141 -34.82 12.56 11.64
C GLU A 141 -35.60 12.59 10.31
N ARG A 142 -35.60 11.50 9.53
CA ARG A 142 -36.10 11.45 8.14
C ARG A 142 -37.59 11.75 7.94
N CYS A 143 -38.37 11.77 9.01
CA CYS A 143 -39.81 12.03 8.98
C CYS A 143 -40.17 13.49 9.27
N GLU A 144 -39.18 14.30 9.64
CA GLU A 144 -39.37 15.69 10.03
C GLU A 144 -39.54 16.60 8.79
N PRO A 145 -40.43 17.62 8.83
CA PRO A 145 -40.71 18.47 7.67
C PRO A 145 -39.51 19.32 7.22
N ASP A 146 -38.55 19.53 8.12
CA ASP A 146 -37.29 20.24 7.88
C ASP A 146 -36.07 19.29 7.84
N PHE A 147 -36.29 18.00 7.56
CA PHE A 147 -35.27 16.94 7.56
C PHE A 147 -33.96 17.34 6.88
N VAL A 148 -34.01 17.91 5.66
CA VAL A 148 -32.80 18.32 4.92
C VAL A 148 -31.96 19.31 5.73
N THR A 149 -32.60 20.32 6.32
CA THR A 149 -31.93 21.34 7.16
C THR A 149 -31.31 20.71 8.41
N ARG A 150 -32.03 19.79 9.07
CA ARG A 150 -31.55 19.08 10.27
C ARG A 150 -30.38 18.14 9.95
N ALA A 151 -30.49 17.37 8.88
CA ALA A 151 -29.44 16.48 8.39
C ALA A 151 -28.15 17.25 8.08
N GLN A 152 -28.25 18.38 7.35
CA GLN A 152 -27.09 19.24 7.09
C GLN A 152 -26.53 19.89 8.35
N SER A 153 -27.39 20.31 9.30
CA SER A 153 -26.94 20.85 10.58
C SER A 153 -26.17 19.80 11.41
N ILE A 154 -26.63 18.56 11.44
CA ILE A 154 -25.94 17.45 12.12
C ILE A 154 -24.62 17.15 11.40
N ALA A 155 -24.60 17.04 10.07
CA ALA A 155 -23.39 16.74 9.31
C ALA A 155 -22.30 17.82 9.47
N ARG A 156 -22.66 19.10 9.42
CA ARG A 156 -21.71 20.20 9.67
C ARG A 156 -21.16 20.21 11.09
N ALA A 157 -21.96 19.83 12.08
CA ALA A 157 -21.52 19.77 13.48
C ALA A 157 -20.64 18.54 13.79
N GLU A 158 -20.98 17.38 13.25
CA GLU A 158 -20.36 16.09 13.59
C GLU A 158 -19.25 15.67 12.63
N PHE A 159 -19.36 16.00 11.34
CA PHE A 159 -18.36 15.69 10.31
C PHE A 159 -17.57 16.92 9.87
N GLY A 160 -18.20 18.11 9.86
CA GLY A 160 -17.59 19.33 9.33
C GLY A 160 -17.69 19.47 7.81
N PHE A 161 -18.63 18.77 7.16
CA PHE A 161 -19.00 18.93 5.75
C PHE A 161 -20.52 18.80 5.56
N ASP A 162 -21.01 19.29 4.42
CA ASP A 162 -22.40 19.10 3.99
C ASP A 162 -22.57 17.75 3.25
N LEU A 163 -23.72 17.11 3.43
CA LEU A 163 -24.13 15.90 2.72
C LEU A 163 -24.63 16.22 1.32
N PRO A 164 -24.65 15.24 0.38
CA PRO A 164 -25.20 15.46 -0.95
C PRO A 164 -26.70 15.76 -0.90
N THR A 165 -27.07 17.02 -1.16
CA THR A 165 -28.44 17.53 -1.00
C THR A 165 -29.49 16.69 -1.74
N GLN A 166 -29.18 16.22 -2.96
CA GLN A 166 -30.08 15.37 -3.76
C GLN A 166 -30.47 14.07 -3.04
N ILE A 167 -29.55 13.43 -2.29
CA ILE A 167 -29.85 12.20 -1.53
C ILE A 167 -30.80 12.50 -0.35
N LEU A 168 -30.72 13.70 0.21
CA LEU A 168 -31.62 14.15 1.28
C LEU A 168 -32.99 14.58 0.72
N GLU A 169 -33.03 15.24 -0.44
CA GLU A 169 -34.26 15.69 -1.09
C GLU A 169 -35.08 14.53 -1.67
N ASP A 170 -34.44 13.49 -2.21
CA ASP A 170 -35.12 12.30 -2.74
C ASP A 170 -35.70 11.39 -1.64
N SER A 171 -35.42 11.67 -0.36
CA SER A 171 -35.72 10.74 0.76
C SER A 171 -37.21 10.47 0.98
N TRP A 172 -38.10 11.35 0.51
CA TRP A 172 -39.55 11.13 0.59
C TRP A 172 -40.09 10.18 -0.48
N ILE A 173 -39.32 9.92 -1.55
CA ILE A 173 -39.74 9.08 -2.69
C ILE A 173 -39.56 7.60 -2.34
N ASN A 174 -38.35 7.21 -1.91
CA ASN A 174 -37.96 5.81 -1.68
C ASN A 174 -37.44 5.54 -0.26
N GLY A 175 -37.54 6.52 0.64
CA GLY A 175 -36.76 6.53 1.88
C GLY A 175 -35.35 7.09 1.66
N LEU A 176 -34.65 7.35 2.76
CA LEU A 176 -33.26 7.85 2.72
C LEU A 176 -32.31 6.77 2.20
N ASP A 177 -31.61 7.02 1.10
CA ASP A 177 -30.62 6.09 0.53
C ASP A 177 -29.34 6.06 1.38
N MET A 178 -29.39 5.23 2.42
CA MET A 178 -28.28 5.02 3.34
C MET A 178 -27.03 4.43 2.67
N ARG A 179 -27.16 3.77 1.51
CA ARG A 179 -26.01 3.16 0.82
C ARG A 179 -25.20 4.26 0.12
N ARG A 180 -25.86 5.07 -0.71
CA ARG A 180 -25.23 6.23 -1.34
C ARG A 180 -24.74 7.24 -0.30
N LEU A 181 -25.52 7.50 0.74
CA LEU A 181 -25.15 8.46 1.78
C LEU A 181 -23.92 7.99 2.58
N PHE A 182 -23.85 6.72 2.98
CA PHE A 182 -22.67 6.18 3.64
C PHE A 182 -21.43 6.26 2.76
N ALA A 183 -21.53 5.86 1.49
CA ALA A 183 -20.40 5.95 0.56
C ALA A 183 -19.95 7.39 0.31
N ALA A 184 -20.88 8.36 0.22
CA ALA A 184 -20.56 9.78 0.10
C ALA A 184 -19.75 10.27 1.30
N CYS A 185 -20.18 9.95 2.53
CA CYS A 185 -19.44 10.31 3.74
C CYS A 185 -18.05 9.64 3.80
N VAL A 186 -17.92 8.37 3.40
CA VAL A 186 -16.60 7.69 3.37
C VAL A 186 -15.66 8.38 2.39
N PHE A 187 -16.15 8.77 1.21
CA PHE A 187 -15.36 9.45 0.18
C PHE A 187 -14.94 10.87 0.61
N GLU A 188 -15.84 11.64 1.22
CA GLU A 188 -15.50 12.98 1.72
C GLU A 188 -14.56 12.93 2.93
N THR A 189 -14.74 11.98 3.85
CA THR A 189 -13.78 11.75 4.94
C THR A 189 -12.41 11.35 4.39
N TYR A 190 -12.33 10.46 3.40
CA TYR A 190 -11.05 10.12 2.75
C TYR A 190 -10.40 11.35 2.09
N HIS A 191 -11.16 12.12 1.31
CA HIS A 191 -10.68 13.34 0.66
C HIS A 191 -10.05 14.30 1.67
N ARG A 192 -10.77 14.63 2.75
CA ARG A 192 -10.29 15.55 3.79
C ARG A 192 -9.10 15.01 4.59
N VAL A 193 -9.02 13.70 4.81
CA VAL A 193 -7.84 13.05 5.43
C VAL A 193 -6.62 13.12 4.50
N SER A 194 -6.81 12.88 3.20
CA SER A 194 -5.76 12.97 2.18
C SER A 194 -5.24 14.41 2.05
N ASP A 195 -6.14 15.39 1.96
CA ASP A 195 -5.81 16.82 1.95
C ASP A 195 -5.02 17.22 3.20
N ALA A 196 -5.46 16.81 4.39
CA ALA A 196 -4.77 17.10 5.64
C ALA A 196 -3.36 16.46 5.67
N PHE A 197 -3.20 15.23 5.19
CA PHE A 197 -1.91 14.56 5.11
C PHE A 197 -0.93 15.28 4.18
N PHE A 198 -1.34 15.59 2.95
CA PHE A 198 -0.48 16.27 1.98
C PHE A 198 -0.25 17.75 2.31
N THR A 199 -1.16 18.41 3.04
CA THR A 199 -0.97 19.80 3.48
C THR A 199 -0.11 19.92 4.73
N ALA A 200 -0.34 19.08 5.75
CA ALA A 200 0.27 19.24 7.07
C ALA A 200 1.48 18.34 7.37
N ASP A 201 1.70 17.28 6.58
CA ASP A 201 2.68 16.20 6.85
C ASP A 201 2.66 15.75 8.33
N PRO A 202 1.53 15.21 8.84
CA PRO A 202 1.37 14.89 10.26
C PRO A 202 2.35 13.82 10.76
N LEU A 203 2.96 13.05 9.85
CA LEU A 203 3.97 12.04 10.16
C LEU A 203 5.41 12.57 10.07
N GLY A 204 5.63 13.78 9.52
CA GLY A 204 6.96 14.36 9.30
C GLY A 204 7.84 13.51 8.38
N GLY A 205 7.23 12.80 7.42
CA GLY A 205 7.88 11.77 6.61
C GLY A 205 8.12 12.15 5.15
N ARG A 206 7.79 13.38 4.73
CA ARG A 206 8.03 13.88 3.38
C ARG A 206 9.49 14.24 3.15
N ASP A 207 10.04 15.01 4.08
CA ASP A 207 11.48 15.23 4.12
C ASP A 207 12.17 13.99 4.68
N GLY A 208 13.31 13.68 4.12
CA GLY A 208 14.09 12.50 4.43
C GLY A 208 15.52 12.59 3.91
N GLU A 209 16.07 13.79 3.67
CA GLU A 209 17.48 13.95 3.28
C GLU A 209 18.44 13.25 4.26
N ALA A 210 18.15 13.34 5.57
CA ALA A 210 18.91 12.62 6.61
C ALA A 210 18.80 11.09 6.48
N PHE A 211 17.66 10.56 6.02
CA PHE A 211 17.49 9.13 5.77
C PHE A 211 18.14 8.69 4.45
N GLU A 212 18.05 9.52 3.40
CA GLU A 212 18.72 9.30 2.12
C GLU A 212 20.24 9.23 2.31
N GLN A 213 20.82 10.16 3.08
CA GLN A 213 22.24 10.10 3.45
C GLN A 213 22.55 8.87 4.32
N PHE A 214 21.71 8.53 5.31
CA PHE A 214 21.90 7.31 6.10
C PHE A 214 21.85 6.04 5.23
N LEU A 215 21.01 6.01 4.20
CA LEU A 215 20.86 4.88 3.29
C LEU A 215 22.08 4.77 2.35
N LEU A 216 22.58 5.90 1.83
CA LEU A 216 23.83 5.97 1.06
C LEU A 216 25.04 5.55 1.89
N ASP A 217 25.15 6.02 3.14
CA ASP A 217 26.14 5.57 4.13
C ASP A 217 26.08 4.05 4.38
N CYS A 218 24.91 3.44 4.25
CA CYS A 218 24.72 1.99 4.37
C CYS A 218 25.05 1.22 3.08
N GLY A 219 25.44 1.91 2.00
CA GLY A 219 25.73 1.31 0.70
C GLY A 219 24.52 1.14 -0.21
N PHE A 220 23.42 1.87 0.02
CA PHE A 220 22.19 1.74 -0.78
C PHE A 220 21.74 3.08 -1.35
N HIS A 221 21.35 3.11 -2.63
CA HIS A 221 20.80 4.32 -3.28
C HIS A 221 19.27 4.31 -3.39
N LEU A 222 18.61 3.19 -3.10
CA LEU A 222 17.15 3.12 -2.95
C LEU A 222 16.77 1.97 -2.02
N MET A 223 15.74 2.19 -1.21
CA MET A 223 15.06 1.14 -0.45
C MET A 223 13.65 0.94 -1.01
N ASP A 224 13.37 -0.27 -1.50
CA ASP A 224 12.08 -0.64 -2.08
C ASP A 224 11.42 -1.77 -1.28
N VAL A 225 10.38 -1.42 -0.54
CA VAL A 225 9.70 -2.30 0.42
C VAL A 225 8.38 -2.82 -0.17
N THR A 226 8.26 -4.14 -0.26
CA THR A 226 7.00 -4.82 -0.57
C THR A 226 6.44 -5.54 0.66
N PRO A 227 5.42 -4.97 1.31
CA PRO A 227 4.59 -5.71 2.25
C PRO A 227 3.46 -6.49 1.56
N CYS A 228 2.77 -7.32 2.34
CA CYS A 228 1.51 -7.92 1.92
C CYS A 228 0.43 -6.84 1.71
N ALA A 229 -0.57 -7.13 0.88
CA ALA A 229 -1.80 -6.34 0.71
C ALA A 229 -2.74 -6.32 1.94
N ASP A 230 -2.48 -7.17 2.95
CA ASP A 230 -3.20 -7.21 4.22
C ASP A 230 -3.26 -5.82 4.88
N GLY A 231 -4.45 -5.36 5.28
CA GLY A 231 -4.66 -4.04 5.87
C GLY A 231 -3.88 -3.80 7.17
N ARG A 232 -3.44 -4.87 7.85
CA ARG A 232 -2.56 -4.78 9.02
C ARG A 232 -1.14 -4.33 8.64
N LEU A 233 -0.71 -4.53 7.39
CA LEU A 233 0.59 -4.07 6.87
C LEU A 233 0.51 -2.72 6.12
N ALA A 234 -0.63 -2.03 6.16
CA ALA A 234 -0.80 -0.69 5.62
C ALA A 234 0.27 0.29 6.15
N HIS A 235 0.51 0.26 7.47
CA HIS A 235 1.38 1.17 8.21
C HIS A 235 2.87 0.79 8.26
N ALA A 236 3.31 -0.21 7.48
CA ALA A 236 4.63 -0.83 7.63
C ALA A 236 5.81 0.16 7.53
N ILE A 237 5.71 1.20 6.72
CA ILE A 237 6.77 2.20 6.52
C ILE A 237 6.85 3.14 7.72
N SER A 238 5.80 3.91 7.99
CA SER A 238 5.83 4.99 8.99
C SER A 238 5.71 4.51 10.45
N TYR A 239 5.09 3.35 10.72
CA TYR A 239 4.89 2.83 12.07
C TYR A 239 5.88 1.70 12.40
N VAL A 240 5.87 0.60 11.63
CA VAL A 240 6.65 -0.60 11.95
C VAL A 240 8.15 -0.37 11.79
N LEU A 241 8.58 0.28 10.71
CA LEU A 241 9.98 0.53 10.38
C LEU A 241 10.45 1.98 10.66
N ARG A 242 9.54 2.89 11.02
CA ARG A 242 9.77 4.34 11.24
C ARG A 242 10.56 5.03 10.13
N LEU A 243 10.23 4.70 8.88
CA LEU A 243 10.89 5.24 7.69
C LEU A 243 10.11 6.43 7.10
N PRO A 244 10.79 7.44 6.52
CA PRO A 244 10.12 8.55 5.84
C PRO A 244 9.48 8.05 4.54
N TYR A 245 8.15 8.19 4.43
CA TYR A 245 7.39 7.72 3.28
C TYR A 245 7.80 8.39 1.97
N GLY A 246 8.31 9.63 2.00
CA GLY A 246 8.78 10.36 0.83
C GLY A 246 10.10 9.88 0.23
N ARG A 247 10.85 8.99 0.91
CA ARG A 247 12.15 8.46 0.45
C ARG A 247 12.21 6.93 0.34
N VAL A 248 11.13 6.22 0.69
CA VAL A 248 11.05 4.75 0.61
C VAL A 248 9.95 4.36 -0.36
N ARG A 249 10.29 3.59 -1.40
CA ARG A 249 9.29 3.04 -2.32
C ARG A 249 8.49 1.97 -1.58
N ARG A 250 7.17 2.13 -1.52
CA ARG A 250 6.23 1.12 -0.99
C ARG A 250 5.33 0.59 -2.10
N LYS A 251 5.34 -0.73 -2.36
CA LYS A 251 4.31 -1.39 -3.21
C LYS A 251 3.85 -2.71 -2.58
N SER A 252 2.59 -2.78 -2.17
CA SER A 252 1.99 -3.94 -1.52
C SER A 252 1.27 -4.87 -2.50
N TYR A 253 1.39 -6.19 -2.34
CA TYR A 253 0.76 -7.21 -3.18
C TYR A 253 0.23 -8.35 -2.30
N ALA A 254 -0.82 -9.09 -2.71
CA ALA A 254 -1.24 -10.29 -1.98
C ALA A 254 -0.07 -11.28 -1.80
N GLY A 255 0.16 -11.72 -0.55
CA GLY A 255 1.27 -12.61 -0.22
C GLY A 255 2.66 -12.02 -0.43
N SER A 256 2.78 -10.70 -0.60
CA SER A 256 4.03 -9.98 -0.91
C SER A 256 4.67 -10.37 -2.26
N LEU A 257 3.87 -10.94 -3.17
CA LEU A 257 4.32 -11.44 -4.47
C LEU A 257 4.43 -10.33 -5.53
N PHE A 258 5.34 -9.38 -5.33
CA PHE A 258 5.51 -8.22 -6.21
C PHE A 258 5.75 -8.57 -7.68
N ASP A 259 5.30 -7.71 -8.59
CA ASP A 259 5.67 -7.80 -10.00
C ASP A 259 7.17 -7.54 -10.19
N ILE A 260 7.87 -8.55 -10.72
CA ILE A 260 9.31 -8.52 -10.99
C ILE A 260 9.61 -7.52 -12.10
N GLU A 261 8.87 -7.55 -13.20
CA GLU A 261 9.16 -6.71 -14.38
C GLU A 261 8.96 -5.24 -14.02
N ASN A 262 7.86 -4.90 -13.34
CA ASN A 262 7.65 -3.53 -12.84
C ASN A 262 8.66 -3.07 -11.76
N THR A 263 9.38 -4.00 -11.13
CA THR A 263 10.47 -3.69 -10.21
C THR A 263 11.80 -3.53 -10.96
N VAL A 264 12.03 -4.31 -12.03
CA VAL A 264 13.13 -4.11 -12.98
C VAL A 264 13.01 -2.75 -13.68
N GLU A 265 11.81 -2.36 -14.13
CA GLU A 265 11.54 -1.02 -14.69
C GLU A 265 11.98 0.10 -13.74
N LYS A 266 11.66 -0.01 -12.44
CA LYS A 266 12.07 1.00 -11.46
C LYS A 266 13.58 0.98 -11.18
N TRP A 267 14.21 -0.19 -11.19
CA TRP A 267 15.67 -0.29 -11.08
C TRP A 267 16.33 0.44 -12.26
N VAL A 268 15.88 0.20 -13.50
CA VAL A 268 16.38 0.90 -14.70
C VAL A 268 16.17 2.41 -14.60
N GLU A 269 15.00 2.87 -14.16
CA GLU A 269 14.69 4.30 -13.97
C GLU A 269 15.64 4.95 -12.95
N THR A 270 15.94 4.25 -11.85
CA THR A 270 16.82 4.70 -10.77
C THR A 270 18.26 4.78 -11.24
N GLU A 271 18.79 3.71 -11.84
CA GLU A 271 20.15 3.68 -12.36
C GLU A 271 20.37 4.70 -13.48
N LEU A 272 19.40 4.85 -14.39
CA LEU A 272 19.46 5.87 -15.44
C LEU A 272 19.53 7.30 -14.85
N SER A 273 18.86 7.54 -13.72
CA SER A 273 18.93 8.80 -12.99
C SER A 273 20.30 9.02 -12.33
N ARG A 274 20.90 7.97 -11.74
CA ARG A 274 22.29 8.01 -11.24
C ARG A 274 23.30 8.32 -12.35
N PHE A 275 23.15 7.69 -13.51
CA PHE A 275 24.02 7.92 -14.68
C PHE A 275 23.86 9.30 -15.32
N ARG A 276 22.64 9.84 -15.39
CA ARG A 276 22.36 11.11 -16.11
C ARG A 276 22.40 12.35 -15.24
N GLU A 277 22.03 12.23 -13.96
CA GLU A 277 21.81 13.37 -13.06
C GLU A 277 22.63 13.28 -11.77
N GLY A 278 23.30 12.15 -11.51
CA GLY A 278 24.01 11.93 -10.25
C GLY A 278 23.08 11.87 -9.04
N ARG A 279 21.86 11.35 -9.22
CA ARG A 279 20.81 11.33 -8.18
C ARG A 279 20.33 9.90 -7.86
N PRO A 280 20.17 9.56 -6.56
CA PRO A 280 20.55 10.36 -5.39
C PRO A 280 22.07 10.49 -5.23
N ASN A 281 22.84 9.66 -5.92
CA ASN A 281 24.29 9.76 -6.04
C ASN A 281 24.76 9.41 -7.47
N SER A 282 26.06 9.52 -7.77
CA SER A 282 26.58 9.14 -9.08
C SER A 282 26.62 7.62 -9.26
N ALA A 283 26.59 7.17 -10.52
CA ALA A 283 26.57 5.74 -10.86
C ALA A 283 27.87 5.00 -10.52
N ASP A 284 29.00 5.71 -10.42
CA ASP A 284 30.31 5.15 -10.05
C ASP A 284 30.51 4.95 -8.53
N GLU A 285 29.63 5.52 -7.71
CA GLU A 285 29.64 5.24 -6.27
C GLU A 285 29.19 3.80 -5.95
N PRO A 286 29.80 3.13 -4.97
CA PRO A 286 29.60 1.70 -4.67
C PRO A 286 28.32 1.46 -3.86
N THR A 287 27.16 1.88 -4.38
CA THR A 287 25.85 1.66 -3.76
C THR A 287 24.94 0.77 -4.62
N ARG A 288 24.05 0.02 -3.98
CA ARG A 288 23.07 -0.85 -4.66
C ARG A 288 21.61 -0.44 -4.42
N TYR A 289 20.74 -0.95 -5.27
CA TYR A 289 19.30 -0.98 -5.02
C TYR A 289 19.02 -2.06 -3.98
N LEU A 290 18.32 -1.71 -2.90
CA LEU A 290 17.90 -2.66 -1.87
C LEU A 290 16.43 -3.02 -2.05
N LYS A 291 16.14 -4.29 -2.32
CA LYS A 291 14.78 -4.84 -2.34
C LYS A 291 14.46 -5.54 -1.02
N VAL A 292 13.39 -5.08 -0.37
CA VAL A 292 12.89 -5.66 0.88
C VAL A 292 11.52 -6.30 0.64
N VAL A 293 11.34 -7.53 1.12
CA VAL A 293 10.01 -8.15 1.24
C VAL A 293 9.63 -8.28 2.70
N MET A 294 8.42 -7.84 3.04
CA MET A 294 7.79 -8.05 4.34
C MET A 294 6.67 -9.09 4.21
N TYR A 295 6.88 -10.29 4.74
CA TYR A 295 5.81 -11.27 4.97
C TYR A 295 5.21 -11.05 6.36
N HIS A 296 4.13 -11.76 6.70
CA HIS A 296 3.51 -11.63 8.02
C HIS A 296 2.87 -12.91 8.54
N GLY A 297 2.74 -12.96 9.86
CA GLY A 297 2.07 -13.99 10.64
C GLY A 297 1.34 -13.37 11.83
N SER A 298 0.63 -14.20 12.58
CA SER A 298 0.03 -13.85 13.88
C SER A 298 0.65 -14.75 14.95
N SER A 299 1.14 -14.19 16.05
CA SER A 299 1.65 -14.97 17.19
C SER A 299 0.53 -15.51 18.08
N VAL A 300 -0.66 -14.88 18.07
CA VAL A 300 -1.84 -15.27 18.86
C VAL A 300 -2.65 -16.38 18.20
N ASP A 301 -2.88 -16.32 16.88
CA ASP A 301 -3.61 -17.34 16.12
C ASP A 301 -2.93 -17.66 14.77
N PRO A 302 -1.75 -18.33 14.79
CA PRO A 302 -0.97 -18.59 13.58
C PRO A 302 -1.74 -19.39 12.51
N ALA A 303 -2.69 -20.24 12.91
CA ALA A 303 -3.40 -21.15 12.00
C ALA A 303 -4.51 -20.47 11.20
N HIS A 304 -4.96 -19.27 11.58
CA HIS A 304 -6.08 -18.58 10.92
C HIS A 304 -5.86 -17.08 10.64
N GLN A 305 -4.96 -16.42 11.37
CA GLN A 305 -4.75 -14.96 11.29
C GLN A 305 -3.40 -14.56 10.67
N GLY A 306 -2.65 -15.51 10.11
CA GLY A 306 -1.47 -15.26 9.29
C GLY A 306 -1.80 -14.81 7.87
N CYS A 307 -0.88 -15.03 6.92
CA CYS A 307 -1.08 -14.58 5.54
C CYS A 307 -2.09 -15.45 4.78
N ALA A 308 -3.28 -14.89 4.49
CA ALA A 308 -4.36 -15.60 3.79
C ALA A 308 -3.96 -16.09 2.37
N ALA A 309 -3.09 -15.36 1.67
CA ALA A 309 -2.58 -15.76 0.35
C ALA A 309 -1.72 -17.03 0.40
N HIS A 310 -1.11 -17.31 1.55
CA HIS A 310 -0.27 -18.48 1.83
C HIS A 310 -0.94 -19.46 2.80
N GLY A 311 -2.27 -19.42 2.91
CA GLY A 311 -3.03 -20.37 3.73
C GLY A 311 -2.79 -20.26 5.24
N SER A 312 -2.33 -19.10 5.74
CA SER A 312 -1.89 -18.90 7.13
C SER A 312 -0.63 -19.69 7.52
N ASP A 313 0.22 -20.04 6.56
CA ASP A 313 1.52 -20.67 6.81
C ASP A 313 2.67 -19.63 6.74
N ASP A 314 3.21 -19.26 7.90
CA ASP A 314 4.35 -18.34 8.07
C ASP A 314 5.58 -18.79 7.25
N ALA A 315 5.85 -20.10 7.17
CA ALA A 315 7.02 -20.65 6.49
C ALA A 315 6.84 -20.64 4.97
N ALA A 316 5.63 -20.95 4.49
CA ALA A 316 5.28 -20.79 3.08
C ALA A 316 5.36 -19.31 2.66
N ALA A 317 4.88 -18.39 3.49
CA ALA A 317 4.95 -16.94 3.23
C ALA A 317 6.38 -16.42 3.17
N ALA A 318 7.24 -16.81 4.13
CA ALA A 318 8.66 -16.45 4.13
C ALA A 318 9.41 -17.02 2.93
N SER A 319 9.17 -18.29 2.60
CA SER A 319 9.75 -18.99 1.45
C SER A 319 9.36 -18.34 0.12
N ALA A 320 8.08 -18.07 -0.09
CA ALA A 320 7.59 -17.41 -1.30
C ALA A 320 8.17 -15.99 -1.45
N GLY A 321 8.31 -15.25 -0.34
CA GLY A 321 8.98 -13.96 -0.32
C GLY A 321 10.46 -14.03 -0.71
N LEU A 322 11.22 -14.98 -0.17
CA LEU A 322 12.63 -15.20 -0.49
C LEU A 322 12.83 -15.61 -1.96
N GLU A 323 12.02 -16.52 -2.49
CA GLU A 323 12.11 -16.94 -3.88
C GLU A 323 11.76 -15.78 -4.83
N ARG A 324 10.82 -14.90 -4.46
CA ARG A 324 10.52 -13.68 -5.24
C ARG A 324 11.67 -12.67 -5.23
N LEU A 325 12.33 -12.49 -4.08
CA LEU A 325 13.55 -11.67 -3.97
C LEU A 325 14.68 -12.21 -4.86
N LYS A 326 14.97 -13.51 -4.80
CA LYS A 326 15.98 -14.18 -5.65
C LYS A 326 15.65 -14.04 -7.13
N ALA A 327 14.39 -14.25 -7.52
CA ALA A 327 13.96 -14.13 -8.91
C ALA A 327 14.14 -12.70 -9.46
N PHE A 328 13.93 -11.66 -8.64
CA PHE A 328 14.22 -10.27 -9.01
C PHE A 328 15.73 -10.03 -9.21
N ARG A 329 16.58 -10.44 -8.27
CA ARG A 329 18.05 -10.34 -8.45
C ARG A 329 18.49 -11.06 -9.72
N GLN A 330 18.01 -12.29 -9.93
CA GLN A 330 18.34 -13.10 -11.08
C GLN A 330 17.90 -12.46 -12.41
N ALA A 331 16.78 -11.73 -12.42
CA ALA A 331 16.32 -10.96 -13.58
C ALA A 331 17.28 -9.80 -13.90
N ILE A 332 17.77 -9.07 -12.89
CA ILE A 332 18.78 -8.02 -13.08
C ILE A 332 20.09 -8.61 -13.61
N GLU A 333 20.65 -9.62 -12.93
CA GLU A 333 21.95 -10.23 -13.25
C GLU A 333 21.99 -10.90 -14.63
N ASN A 334 20.86 -11.39 -15.14
CA ASN A 334 20.77 -11.99 -16.48
C ASN A 334 20.49 -10.96 -17.59
N SER A 335 19.79 -9.86 -17.27
CA SER A 335 19.33 -8.89 -18.28
C SER A 335 20.30 -7.74 -18.51
N PHE A 336 21.15 -7.43 -17.52
CA PHE A 336 22.08 -6.32 -17.56
C PHE A 336 23.52 -6.81 -17.36
N CYS A 337 24.43 -6.31 -18.21
CA CYS A 337 25.82 -6.76 -18.24
C CYS A 337 26.67 -6.15 -17.11
N CYS A 338 27.98 -6.41 -17.14
CA CYS A 338 28.99 -5.74 -16.30
C CYS A 338 28.84 -5.94 -14.77
N GLY A 339 28.13 -6.98 -14.33
CA GLY A 339 27.98 -7.29 -12.90
C GLY A 339 26.88 -6.50 -12.20
N ALA A 340 25.87 -6.01 -12.94
CA ALA A 340 24.66 -5.45 -12.37
C ALA A 340 23.98 -6.44 -11.40
N SER A 341 23.71 -6.01 -10.17
CA SER A 341 23.08 -6.83 -9.13
C SER A 341 22.42 -5.92 -8.09
N VAL A 342 21.67 -6.52 -7.17
CA VAL A 342 20.84 -5.86 -6.14
C VAL A 342 20.97 -6.58 -4.81
N ASP A 343 20.86 -5.82 -3.72
CA ASP A 343 20.84 -6.38 -2.37
C ASP A 343 19.40 -6.69 -1.93
N LEU A 344 19.25 -7.72 -1.10
CA LEU A 344 17.98 -8.33 -0.74
C LEU A 344 17.85 -8.37 0.79
N LEU A 345 16.65 -8.15 1.31
CA LEU A 345 16.34 -8.33 2.72
C LEU A 345 14.93 -8.92 2.90
N LEU A 346 14.81 -9.95 3.75
CA LEU A 346 13.52 -10.54 4.11
C LEU A 346 13.19 -10.21 5.57
N VAL A 347 11.98 -9.70 5.79
CA VAL A 347 11.46 -9.33 7.10
C VAL A 347 10.10 -10.01 7.29
N GLY A 348 9.85 -10.57 8.47
CA GLY A 348 8.52 -10.98 8.92
C GLY A 348 7.94 -9.95 9.87
N LEU A 349 6.63 -9.74 9.83
CA LEU A 349 5.88 -8.97 10.82
C LEU A 349 4.95 -9.89 11.62
N ASP A 350 4.99 -9.80 12.95
CA ASP A 350 3.90 -10.30 13.79
C ASP A 350 2.80 -9.24 13.87
N THR A 351 1.64 -9.49 13.25
CA THR A 351 0.54 -8.52 13.17
C THR A 351 -0.16 -8.23 14.48
N ASP A 352 0.14 -9.00 15.53
CA ASP A 352 -0.49 -8.85 16.85
C ASP A 352 0.28 -7.87 17.73
N THR A 353 1.59 -7.75 17.52
CA THR A 353 2.53 -6.97 18.35
C THR A 353 3.35 -5.93 17.58
N ASP A 354 3.25 -5.92 16.25
CA ASP A 354 4.11 -5.22 15.28
C ASP A 354 5.62 -5.51 15.39
N ALA A 355 6.02 -6.55 16.13
CA ALA A 355 7.42 -6.94 16.24
C ALA A 355 7.93 -7.54 14.92
N ILE A 356 9.10 -7.08 14.45
CA ILE A 356 9.73 -7.63 13.24
C ILE A 356 10.65 -8.84 13.52
N ARG A 357 10.73 -9.74 12.54
CA ARG A 357 11.67 -10.84 12.44
C ARG A 357 12.58 -10.58 11.24
N VAL A 358 13.84 -10.23 11.45
CA VAL A 358 14.77 -9.95 10.33
C VAL A 358 15.58 -11.21 9.99
N HIS A 359 15.46 -11.67 8.75
CA HIS A 359 16.30 -12.74 8.22
C HIS A 359 17.62 -12.12 7.77
N VAL A 360 18.62 -12.17 8.64
CA VAL A 360 19.92 -11.51 8.39
C VAL A 360 20.65 -12.24 7.26
N PRO A 361 21.05 -11.57 6.17
CA PRO A 361 21.81 -12.20 5.09
C PRO A 361 23.28 -12.44 5.43
N ASP A 362 23.95 -13.29 4.65
CA ASP A 362 25.42 -13.30 4.51
C ASP A 362 25.90 -12.28 3.45
N ALA A 363 27.18 -12.34 3.07
CA ALA A 363 27.79 -11.41 2.12
C ALA A 363 27.23 -11.56 0.69
N GLU A 364 26.74 -12.75 0.36
CA GLU A 364 26.15 -13.14 -0.93
C GLU A 364 24.65 -12.84 -0.97
N GLY A 365 24.03 -12.48 0.17
CA GLY A 365 22.60 -12.20 0.28
C GLY A 365 21.72 -13.45 0.44
N TYR A 366 22.29 -14.58 0.84
CA TYR A 366 21.54 -15.74 1.29
C TYR A 366 21.06 -15.55 2.74
N CYS A 367 19.82 -15.94 3.01
CA CYS A 367 19.19 -15.89 4.31
C CYS A 367 18.76 -17.31 4.73
N ASP A 368 19.03 -17.69 5.98
CA ASP A 368 18.50 -18.93 6.56
C ASP A 368 17.07 -18.71 7.10
N LEU A 369 16.07 -19.26 6.42
CA LEU A 369 14.66 -19.14 6.80
C LEU A 369 14.32 -19.76 8.16
N ALA A 370 15.18 -20.62 8.73
CA ALA A 370 15.00 -21.19 10.06
C ALA A 370 15.58 -20.31 11.19
N HIS A 371 16.42 -19.31 10.86
CA HIS A 371 17.16 -18.51 11.83
C HIS A 371 17.05 -17.01 11.52
N TRP A 372 16.15 -16.33 12.24
CA TRP A 372 15.94 -14.89 12.14
C TRP A 372 16.22 -14.17 13.47
N LEU A 373 16.57 -12.89 13.38
CA LEU A 373 16.67 -11.99 14.53
C LEU A 373 15.29 -11.42 14.88
N ASP A 374 14.81 -11.78 16.06
CA ASP A 374 13.47 -11.47 16.58
C ASP A 374 13.50 -10.19 17.44
N ALA A 375 12.89 -9.10 16.95
CA ALA A 375 12.92 -7.81 17.61
C ALA A 375 12.26 -7.80 19.00
N ALA A 376 11.28 -8.67 19.26
CA ALA A 376 10.69 -8.80 20.59
C ALA A 376 11.68 -9.41 21.61
N LYS A 377 12.56 -10.31 21.15
CA LYS A 377 13.67 -10.81 21.99
C LYS A 377 14.77 -9.77 22.15
N VAL A 378 15.09 -9.01 21.11
CA VAL A 378 16.05 -7.89 21.20
C VAL A 378 15.58 -6.89 22.24
N TYR A 379 14.31 -6.45 22.17
CA TYR A 379 13.66 -5.57 23.15
C TYR A 379 13.94 -6.02 24.59
N GLU A 380 13.65 -7.28 24.92
CA GLU A 380 13.84 -7.81 26.28
C GLU A 380 15.32 -8.00 26.66
N ILE A 381 16.23 -8.20 25.70
CA ILE A 381 17.68 -8.22 25.93
C ILE A 381 18.24 -6.81 26.21
N THR A 382 17.75 -5.78 25.51
CA THR A 382 18.34 -4.42 25.56
C THR A 382 17.64 -3.46 26.52
N ARG A 383 16.44 -3.77 27.03
CA ARG A 383 15.64 -2.90 27.92
C ARG A 383 16.33 -2.40 29.19
N GLY A 384 17.36 -3.10 29.66
CA GLY A 384 18.10 -2.77 30.88
C GLY A 384 19.44 -2.03 30.65
N LEU A 385 19.75 -1.69 29.40
CA LEU A 385 21.02 -1.08 29.00
C LEU A 385 20.89 0.45 28.84
N SER A 386 22.02 1.17 28.77
CA SER A 386 21.99 2.55 28.25
C SER A 386 21.65 2.56 26.75
N PRO A 387 21.18 3.69 26.17
CA PRO A 387 20.94 3.80 24.72
C PRO A 387 22.15 3.39 23.87
N GLU A 388 23.35 3.79 24.26
CA GLU A 388 24.61 3.49 23.57
C GLU A 388 24.93 1.99 23.64
N GLN A 389 24.81 1.41 24.84
CA GLN A 389 25.01 -0.01 25.08
C GLN A 389 23.97 -0.86 24.32
N ALA A 390 22.72 -0.41 24.27
CA ALA A 390 21.65 -1.06 23.51
C ALA A 390 21.97 -1.08 22.02
N ARG A 391 22.39 0.04 21.41
CA ARG A 391 22.78 0.08 19.98
C ARG A 391 23.94 -0.83 19.64
N VAL A 392 25.00 -0.82 20.46
CA VAL A 392 26.12 -1.77 20.31
C VAL A 392 25.62 -3.20 20.40
N ARG A 393 24.77 -3.51 21.38
CA ARG A 393 24.20 -4.85 21.57
C ARG A 393 23.30 -5.30 20.42
N ILE A 394 22.52 -4.40 19.81
CA ILE A 394 21.74 -4.70 18.61
C ILE A 394 22.70 -5.05 17.46
N ALA A 395 23.73 -4.24 17.20
CA ALA A 395 24.69 -4.52 16.11
C ALA A 395 25.48 -5.82 16.34
N GLU A 396 25.80 -6.17 17.59
CA GLU A 396 26.33 -7.49 17.95
C GLU A 396 25.34 -8.61 17.62
N LEU A 397 24.05 -8.44 17.93
CA LEU A 397 23.00 -9.42 17.67
C LEU A 397 22.69 -9.57 16.17
N VAL A 398 22.75 -8.50 15.38
CA VAL A 398 22.66 -8.56 13.91
C VAL A 398 23.82 -9.39 13.37
N ARG A 399 25.06 -9.03 13.72
CA ARG A 399 26.23 -9.86 13.41
C ARG A 399 26.14 -11.25 14.06
N ALA A 400 25.35 -11.47 15.11
CA ALA A 400 25.15 -12.77 15.73
C ALA A 400 24.32 -13.73 14.86
N HIS A 401 23.41 -13.22 14.02
CA HIS A 401 22.43 -14.02 13.26
C HIS A 401 22.74 -14.16 11.76
N ALA A 402 23.74 -13.45 11.23
CA ALA A 402 24.21 -13.70 9.86
C ALA A 402 24.71 -15.16 9.69
N PRO A 403 24.32 -15.87 8.61
CA PRO A 403 24.88 -17.18 8.27
C PRO A 403 26.35 -17.08 7.84
N GLY A 404 26.97 -18.20 7.45
CA GLY A 404 28.32 -18.21 6.84
C GLY A 404 29.53 -17.94 7.75
N LYS A 405 29.35 -17.37 8.95
CA LYS A 405 30.42 -16.96 9.91
C LYS A 405 31.65 -17.84 10.05
N ALA A 406 31.49 -19.16 10.01
CA ALA A 406 32.60 -20.11 10.15
C ALA A 406 33.53 -20.13 8.93
N ALA A 407 33.07 -19.63 7.78
CA ALA A 407 33.83 -19.48 6.53
C ALA A 407 34.61 -18.15 6.44
N GLY A 408 34.37 -17.18 7.34
CA GLY A 408 35.07 -15.90 7.38
C GLY A 408 34.49 -14.79 6.50
N GLU A 409 33.43 -15.08 5.75
CA GLU A 409 32.65 -14.08 5.01
C GLU A 409 31.78 -13.28 5.99
N ALA A 410 32.00 -11.96 6.03
CA ALA A 410 31.33 -11.05 6.96
C ALA A 410 30.29 -10.21 6.22
N LEU A 411 29.09 -10.12 6.78
CA LEU A 411 28.05 -9.20 6.30
C LEU A 411 28.59 -7.76 6.31
N SER A 412 28.28 -6.99 5.26
CA SER A 412 28.75 -5.60 5.12
C SER A 412 28.31 -4.74 6.31
N ASP A 413 29.21 -3.87 6.79
CA ASP A 413 28.90 -2.96 7.91
C ASP A 413 27.72 -2.03 7.59
N GLY A 414 27.49 -1.73 6.31
CA GLY A 414 26.33 -0.99 5.83
C GLY A 414 25.00 -1.74 6.04
N MET A 415 24.92 -3.02 5.66
CA MET A 415 23.73 -3.83 5.95
C MET A 415 23.54 -4.04 7.46
N VAL A 416 24.62 -4.23 8.22
CA VAL A 416 24.55 -4.31 9.69
C VAL A 416 24.00 -3.01 10.30
N ARG A 417 24.47 -1.84 9.83
CA ARG A 417 23.99 -0.52 10.25
C ARG A 417 22.51 -0.32 9.91
N LEU A 418 22.09 -0.69 8.70
CA LEU A 418 20.69 -0.61 8.30
C LEU A 418 19.79 -1.49 9.17
N ILE A 419 20.11 -2.78 9.33
CA ILE A 419 19.29 -3.71 10.13
C ILE A 419 19.25 -3.25 11.60
N THR A 420 20.36 -2.73 12.13
CA THR A 420 20.42 -2.16 13.50
C THR A 420 19.43 -1.00 13.65
N GLY A 421 19.39 -0.08 12.68
CA GLY A 421 18.43 1.04 12.66
C GLY A 421 16.98 0.57 12.52
N LEU A 422 16.69 -0.41 11.66
CA LEU A 422 15.34 -0.95 11.51
C LEU A 422 14.84 -1.62 12.80
N ILE A 423 15.72 -2.32 13.52
CA ILE A 423 15.39 -2.93 14.81
C ILE A 423 15.18 -1.85 15.87
N GLU A 424 16.09 -0.87 16.02
CA GLU A 424 15.95 0.26 16.94
C GLU A 424 14.61 0.99 16.73
N ASN A 425 14.27 1.29 15.48
CA ASN A 425 12.99 1.88 15.09
C ASN A 425 11.79 1.01 15.52
N ASN A 426 11.88 -0.31 15.32
CA ASN A 426 10.81 -1.23 15.70
C ASN A 426 10.65 -1.39 17.22
N LEU A 427 11.70 -1.17 18.03
CA LEU A 427 11.55 -1.15 19.49
C LEU A 427 10.56 -0.06 19.95
N SER A 428 10.58 1.10 19.28
CA SER A 428 9.60 2.16 19.52
C SER A 428 8.17 1.73 19.14
N GLN A 429 8.00 0.88 18.12
CA GLN A 429 6.70 0.34 17.72
C GLN A 429 6.20 -0.74 18.68
N ILE A 430 7.08 -1.61 19.18
CA ILE A 430 6.73 -2.56 20.24
C ILE A 430 6.21 -1.79 21.47
N ASP A 431 6.88 -0.69 21.87
CA ASP A 431 6.36 0.17 22.93
C ASP A 431 5.05 0.88 22.57
N TYR A 432 4.85 1.31 21.32
CA TYR A 432 3.58 1.88 20.87
C TYR A 432 2.41 0.92 21.10
N VAL A 433 2.55 -0.35 20.70
CA VAL A 433 1.53 -1.38 20.92
C VAL A 433 1.33 -1.69 22.40
N ARG A 434 2.41 -1.66 23.20
CA ARG A 434 2.33 -1.81 24.67
C ARG A 434 1.58 -0.66 25.34
N GLN A 435 1.83 0.58 24.92
CA GLN A 435 1.23 1.80 25.47
C GLN A 435 -0.25 1.94 25.10
N TYR A 436 -0.56 1.86 23.80
CA TYR A 436 -1.88 2.25 23.27
C TYR A 436 -2.81 1.08 22.98
N HIS A 437 -2.27 -0.14 22.91
CA HIS A 437 -3.03 -1.38 22.67
C HIS A 437 -2.80 -2.44 23.75
N ALA A 438 -2.37 -2.04 24.95
CA ALA A 438 -2.16 -2.93 26.12
C ALA A 438 -1.27 -4.17 25.86
N GLY A 439 -0.38 -4.11 24.88
CA GLY A 439 0.55 -5.18 24.52
C GLY A 439 0.14 -6.04 23.33
N GLY A 440 -1.06 -5.86 22.76
CA GLY A 440 -1.44 -6.52 21.52
C GLY A 440 -2.78 -6.03 20.95
N TYR A 441 -2.90 -5.98 19.63
CA TYR A 441 -4.09 -5.43 18.97
C TYR A 441 -5.37 -6.22 19.28
N ALA A 442 -6.42 -5.50 19.72
CA ALA A 442 -7.73 -6.08 19.97
C ALA A 442 -8.44 -6.50 18.66
N ASP A 443 -8.17 -5.81 17.55
CA ASP A 443 -8.54 -6.19 16.19
C ASP A 443 -7.47 -7.09 15.56
N ILE A 444 -7.51 -8.36 15.95
CA ILE A 444 -6.57 -9.41 15.48
C ILE A 444 -6.67 -9.61 13.96
N GLY A 445 -7.90 -9.58 13.42
CA GLY A 445 -8.20 -9.74 11.99
C GLY A 445 -8.50 -8.43 11.25
N HIS A 446 -9.21 -8.57 10.13
CA HIS A 446 -9.63 -7.48 9.24
C HIS A 446 -10.66 -6.53 9.87
N ALA A 447 -10.46 -5.22 9.67
CA ALA A 447 -11.36 -4.15 10.13
C ALA A 447 -11.34 -2.91 9.21
N GLU A 448 -11.02 -3.08 7.93
CA GLU A 448 -10.84 -2.02 6.94
C GLU A 448 -12.13 -1.23 6.66
N ARG A 449 -11.99 0.08 6.41
CA ARG A 449 -13.10 1.03 6.20
C ARG A 449 -13.46 1.18 4.72
N PHE A 450 -12.49 1.04 3.82
CA PHE A 450 -12.66 1.01 2.36
C PHE A 450 -11.58 0.19 1.64
N ILE A 451 -11.77 -0.05 0.34
CA ILE A 451 -10.77 -0.66 -0.55
C ILE A 451 -10.04 0.44 -1.33
N GLY A 452 -8.71 0.45 -1.29
CA GLY A 452 -7.87 1.26 -2.18
C GLY A 452 -7.43 0.42 -3.37
N ALA A 453 -7.72 0.88 -4.60
CA ALA A 453 -7.34 0.22 -5.84
C ALA A 453 -6.47 1.15 -6.70
N GLY A 454 -5.42 0.60 -7.33
CA GLY A 454 -4.46 1.38 -8.11
C GLY A 454 -3.15 1.65 -7.36
N ILE A 455 -2.60 2.87 -7.45
CA ILE A 455 -1.23 3.19 -7.02
C ILE A 455 -1.18 4.44 -6.13
N GLY A 456 -0.15 4.57 -5.28
CA GLY A 456 0.24 5.86 -4.67
C GLY A 456 -0.20 6.18 -3.23
N PHE A 457 -0.76 5.22 -2.48
CA PHE A 457 -1.51 5.51 -1.25
C PHE A 457 -0.63 5.81 -0.01
N GLU A 458 0.10 6.92 -0.07
CA GLU A 458 0.99 7.42 0.97
C GLU A 458 0.23 7.87 2.24
N GLU A 459 -0.95 8.47 2.08
CA GLU A 459 -1.68 9.17 3.14
C GLU A 459 -2.39 8.23 4.14
N ILE A 460 -2.74 7.03 3.69
CA ILE A 460 -3.61 6.09 4.41
C ILE A 460 -2.86 4.82 4.85
N GLN A 461 -1.58 4.98 5.16
CA GLN A 461 -0.71 3.96 5.74
C GLN A 461 -1.04 3.73 7.23
N LEU A 462 -2.23 3.23 7.52
CA LEU A 462 -2.77 3.00 8.86
C LEU A 462 -3.32 1.58 9.01
N ARG A 463 -2.93 0.87 10.08
CA ARG A 463 -3.34 -0.52 10.39
C ARG A 463 -4.86 -0.64 10.33
N ASN A 464 -5.37 -1.56 9.51
CA ASN A 464 -6.80 -1.81 9.35
C ASN A 464 -7.65 -0.57 8.94
N LEU A 465 -7.06 0.45 8.31
CA LEU A 465 -7.84 1.51 7.66
C LEU A 465 -8.32 1.09 6.27
N THR A 466 -7.43 0.49 5.47
CA THR A 466 -7.64 0.28 4.03
C THR A 466 -7.10 -1.07 3.60
N TYR A 467 -7.87 -1.79 2.77
CA TYR A 467 -7.38 -2.96 2.04
C TYR A 467 -6.83 -2.52 0.68
N PHE A 468 -5.61 -2.92 0.32
CA PHE A 468 -4.93 -2.43 -0.88
C PHE A 468 -4.85 -3.46 -2.00
N ALA A 469 -5.57 -3.23 -3.10
CA ALA A 469 -5.40 -3.95 -4.35
C ALA A 469 -4.50 -3.13 -5.30
N TYR A 470 -3.18 -3.36 -5.25
CA TYR A 470 -2.22 -2.72 -6.15
C TYR A 470 -2.37 -3.30 -7.55
N LEU A 471 -2.77 -2.48 -8.53
CA LEU A 471 -3.06 -2.94 -9.88
C LEU A 471 -2.93 -1.85 -10.93
N SER A 472 -2.45 -2.24 -12.12
CA SER A 472 -2.49 -1.44 -13.36
C SER A 472 -3.70 -1.79 -14.23
N THR A 473 -4.26 -2.98 -14.05
CA THR A 473 -5.50 -3.43 -14.70
C THR A 473 -6.28 -4.33 -13.73
N VAL A 474 -7.61 -4.37 -13.86
CA VAL A 474 -8.44 -5.27 -13.03
C VAL A 474 -8.24 -6.73 -13.45
N GLU A 475 -7.80 -6.95 -14.68
CA GLU A 475 -7.42 -8.24 -15.24
C GLU A 475 -6.19 -8.84 -14.53
N GLU A 476 -5.16 -8.04 -14.27
CA GLU A 476 -3.95 -8.44 -13.54
C GLU A 476 -4.19 -8.48 -12.03
N GLY A 477 -4.90 -7.50 -11.47
CA GLY A 477 -5.21 -7.38 -10.03
C GLY A 477 -6.50 -8.10 -9.57
N ALA A 478 -7.04 -9.01 -10.39
CA ALA A 478 -8.34 -9.64 -10.16
C ALA A 478 -8.43 -10.40 -8.82
N ALA A 479 -7.34 -11.07 -8.43
CA ALA A 479 -7.28 -11.89 -7.23
C ALA A 479 -7.30 -11.04 -5.95
N ASP A 480 -6.51 -9.97 -5.91
CA ASP A 480 -6.48 -9.01 -4.80
C ASP A 480 -7.86 -8.36 -4.62
N LEU A 481 -8.51 -7.93 -5.70
CA LEU A 481 -9.86 -7.35 -5.64
C LEU A 481 -10.90 -8.35 -5.11
N ASP A 482 -10.87 -9.62 -5.53
CA ASP A 482 -11.80 -10.63 -5.01
C ASP A 482 -11.61 -10.91 -3.51
N VAL A 483 -10.37 -10.88 -3.02
CA VAL A 483 -10.07 -10.98 -1.59
C VAL A 483 -10.62 -9.77 -0.83
N GLY A 484 -10.42 -8.56 -1.35
CA GLY A 484 -11.02 -7.34 -0.80
C GLY A 484 -12.55 -7.40 -0.74
N ILE A 485 -13.22 -7.81 -1.82
CA ILE A 485 -14.68 -7.97 -1.85
C ILE A 485 -15.15 -9.04 -0.87
N LYS A 486 -14.41 -10.15 -0.69
CA LYS A 486 -14.73 -11.17 0.33
C LYS A 486 -14.65 -10.61 1.75
N ILE A 487 -13.61 -9.84 2.07
CA ILE A 487 -13.46 -9.14 3.36
C ILE A 487 -14.64 -8.19 3.58
N PHE A 488 -14.92 -7.32 2.61
CA PHE A 488 -16.01 -6.34 2.71
C PHE A 488 -17.42 -6.95 2.63
N THR A 489 -17.56 -8.18 2.15
CA THR A 489 -18.81 -8.93 2.28
C THR A 489 -19.11 -9.22 3.76
N GLY A 490 -18.09 -9.68 4.50
CA GLY A 490 -18.15 -9.88 5.94
C GLY A 490 -18.32 -8.57 6.72
N LEU A 491 -17.49 -7.56 6.41
CA LEU A 491 -17.49 -6.29 7.14
C LEU A 491 -18.73 -5.42 6.86
N ASN A 492 -19.20 -5.31 5.61
CA ASN A 492 -20.22 -4.34 5.23
C ASN A 492 -21.49 -4.96 4.62
N VAL A 493 -21.38 -5.80 3.58
CA VAL A 493 -22.54 -6.27 2.80
C VAL A 493 -23.52 -7.03 3.68
N ASN A 494 -23.03 -7.92 4.56
CA ASN A 494 -23.86 -8.72 5.49
C ASN A 494 -24.65 -7.87 6.51
N ARG A 495 -24.28 -6.61 6.73
CA ARG A 495 -25.01 -5.65 7.59
C ARG A 495 -25.70 -4.52 6.80
N GLY A 496 -25.82 -4.68 5.47
CA GLY A 496 -26.54 -3.75 4.59
C GLY A 496 -25.79 -2.46 4.21
N LEU A 497 -24.50 -2.36 4.54
CA LEU A 497 -23.64 -1.27 4.09
C LEU A 497 -22.95 -1.64 2.76
N PRO A 498 -22.71 -0.67 1.86
CA PRO A 498 -21.99 -0.93 0.61
C PRO A 498 -20.49 -1.08 0.84
N VAL A 499 -19.79 -1.53 -0.21
CA VAL A 499 -18.33 -1.54 -0.32
C VAL A 499 -17.88 -0.21 -0.95
N PRO A 500 -17.17 0.67 -0.21
CA PRO A 500 -16.54 1.85 -0.79
C PRO A 500 -15.21 1.45 -1.41
N VAL A 501 -15.03 1.77 -2.69
CA VAL A 501 -13.77 1.57 -3.43
C VAL A 501 -13.24 2.93 -3.86
N ILE A 502 -11.96 3.19 -3.59
CA ILE A 502 -11.25 4.39 -4.03
C ILE A 502 -10.21 3.95 -5.06
N VAL A 503 -10.42 4.34 -6.31
CA VAL A 503 -9.48 4.14 -7.41
C VAL A 503 -8.61 5.38 -7.52
N ARG A 504 -7.30 5.27 -7.25
CA ARG A 504 -6.34 6.36 -7.51
C ARG A 504 -5.24 5.93 -8.46
N HIS A 505 -4.87 6.85 -9.36
CA HIS A 505 -3.66 6.74 -10.16
C HIS A 505 -2.85 8.03 -10.09
N ASP A 506 -1.55 7.89 -9.85
CA ASP A 506 -0.61 9.01 -9.78
C ASP A 506 -0.05 9.37 -11.16
N TYR A 507 0.43 10.60 -11.34
CA TYR A 507 1.07 11.05 -12.58
C TYR A 507 2.19 12.04 -12.30
N HIS A 508 3.05 12.26 -13.30
CA HIS A 508 4.08 13.29 -13.27
C HIS A 508 3.60 14.50 -14.09
N GLY A 509 3.29 15.62 -13.45
CA GLY A 509 2.83 16.85 -14.08
C GLY A 509 3.79 17.44 -15.12
N GLY A 510 5.09 17.14 -15.01
CA GLY A 510 6.09 17.49 -16.02
C GLY A 510 5.94 16.78 -17.37
N VAL A 511 5.12 15.72 -17.47
CA VAL A 511 4.94 14.92 -18.69
C VAL A 511 3.63 15.28 -19.41
N PRO A 512 3.68 15.81 -20.65
CA PRO A 512 2.47 16.19 -21.38
C PRO A 512 1.42 15.07 -21.50
N GLY A 513 0.17 15.41 -21.17
CA GLY A 513 -0.98 14.50 -21.20
C GLY A 513 -0.97 13.40 -20.11
N ALA A 514 -0.07 13.45 -19.12
CA ALA A 514 0.02 12.40 -18.10
C ALA A 514 -1.20 12.37 -17.17
N ARG A 515 -1.71 13.55 -16.79
CA ARG A 515 -2.97 13.69 -16.05
C ARG A 515 -4.13 13.03 -16.78
N GLU A 516 -4.30 13.33 -18.07
CA GLU A 516 -5.39 12.77 -18.89
C GLU A 516 -5.26 11.25 -19.05
N ARG A 517 -4.03 10.73 -19.15
CA ARG A 517 -3.76 9.28 -19.15
C ARG A 517 -4.09 8.63 -17.81
N ALA A 518 -3.80 9.28 -16.68
CA ALA A 518 -4.15 8.80 -15.35
C ALA A 518 -5.67 8.81 -15.12
N ILE A 519 -6.38 9.87 -15.54
CA ILE A 519 -7.86 9.91 -15.51
C ILE A 519 -8.44 8.77 -16.34
N ALA A 520 -7.99 8.61 -17.59
CA ALA A 520 -8.44 7.52 -18.45
C ALA A 520 -8.10 6.13 -17.88
N HIS A 521 -7.07 6.02 -17.04
CA HIS A 521 -6.72 4.79 -16.32
C HIS A 521 -7.70 4.52 -15.18
N CYS A 522 -8.00 5.52 -14.33
CA CYS A 522 -9.03 5.41 -13.29
C CYS A 522 -10.39 5.03 -13.88
N GLU A 523 -10.75 5.56 -15.05
CA GLU A 523 -11.96 5.18 -15.78
C GLU A 523 -11.97 3.72 -16.24
N ARG A 524 -10.85 3.20 -16.76
CA ARG A 524 -10.76 1.77 -17.13
C ARG A 524 -10.92 0.85 -15.92
N ILE A 525 -10.27 1.15 -14.80
CA ILE A 525 -10.42 0.38 -13.55
C ILE A 525 -11.88 0.44 -13.07
N ALA A 526 -12.51 1.62 -13.03
CA ALA A 526 -13.90 1.76 -12.59
C ALA A 526 -14.88 1.00 -13.50
N ALA A 527 -14.68 1.03 -14.81
CA ALA A 527 -15.47 0.27 -15.78
C ALA A 527 -15.29 -1.25 -15.59
N ALA A 528 -14.06 -1.73 -15.38
CA ALA A 528 -13.77 -3.14 -15.16
C ALA A 528 -14.27 -3.66 -13.80
N LEU A 529 -14.20 -2.85 -12.74
CA LEU A 529 -14.86 -3.13 -11.45
C LEU A 529 -16.37 -3.33 -11.63
N LYS A 530 -17.04 -2.44 -12.39
CA LYS A 530 -18.47 -2.54 -12.69
C LYS A 530 -18.80 -3.79 -13.54
N ALA A 531 -17.92 -4.17 -14.47
CA ALA A 531 -18.09 -5.38 -15.28
C ALA A 531 -17.85 -6.67 -14.47
N ARG A 532 -16.94 -6.64 -13.49
CA ARG A 532 -16.61 -7.79 -12.61
C ARG A 532 -17.65 -8.01 -11.51
N TYR A 533 -18.20 -6.95 -10.93
CA TYR A 533 -19.17 -7.01 -9.83
C TYR A 533 -20.52 -6.38 -10.18
N PRO A 534 -21.17 -6.79 -11.30
CA PRO A 534 -22.35 -6.11 -11.83
C PRO A 534 -23.55 -6.16 -10.87
N GLN A 535 -23.70 -7.24 -10.10
CA GLN A 535 -24.75 -7.38 -9.10
C GLN A 535 -24.58 -6.37 -7.95
N LEU A 536 -23.38 -6.27 -7.36
CA LEU A 536 -23.11 -5.31 -6.29
C LEU A 536 -23.32 -3.86 -6.77
N CYS A 537 -22.94 -3.54 -8.00
CA CYS A 537 -23.21 -2.23 -8.58
C CYS A 537 -24.71 -1.98 -8.81
N ALA A 538 -25.45 -2.95 -9.35
CA ALA A 538 -26.89 -2.83 -9.61
C ALA A 538 -27.71 -2.68 -8.33
N GLU A 539 -27.29 -3.33 -7.24
CA GLU A 539 -27.92 -3.23 -5.92
C GLU A 539 -27.48 -1.99 -5.12
N GLY A 540 -26.55 -1.16 -5.64
CA GLY A 540 -25.98 -0.04 -4.87
C GLY A 540 -25.14 -0.50 -3.67
N MET A 541 -24.61 -1.73 -3.72
CA MET A 541 -23.75 -2.34 -2.69
C MET A 541 -22.25 -2.17 -3.00
N LEU A 542 -21.88 -1.56 -4.13
CA LEU A 542 -20.51 -1.13 -4.42
C LEU A 542 -20.53 0.27 -5.03
N HIS A 543 -19.71 1.15 -4.47
CA HIS A 543 -19.52 2.51 -4.97
C HIS A 543 -18.03 2.80 -5.19
N CYS A 544 -17.74 3.59 -6.23
CA CYS A 544 -16.39 3.94 -6.63
C CYS A 544 -16.16 5.45 -6.57
N LEU A 545 -15.08 5.89 -5.93
CA LEU A 545 -14.46 7.20 -6.12
C LEU A 545 -13.29 7.03 -7.10
N ARG A 546 -13.05 8.03 -7.95
CA ARG A 546 -11.90 8.11 -8.84
C ARG A 546 -11.13 9.38 -8.50
N ALA A 547 -9.84 9.23 -8.22
CA ALA A 547 -8.93 10.32 -7.92
C ALA A 547 -7.65 10.21 -8.74
N VAL A 548 -6.92 11.31 -8.90
CA VAL A 548 -5.55 11.32 -9.44
C VAL A 548 -4.67 12.23 -8.57
N ARG A 549 -3.34 12.09 -8.65
CA ARG A 549 -2.41 12.99 -7.94
C ARG A 549 -1.17 13.26 -8.77
N ASP A 550 -0.67 14.49 -8.74
CA ASP A 550 0.64 14.84 -9.28
C ASP A 550 1.75 14.49 -8.27
N CYS A 551 2.66 13.59 -8.63
CA CYS A 551 3.82 13.21 -7.83
C CYS A 551 4.94 14.27 -7.85
N ASP A 552 4.98 15.13 -8.87
CA ASP A 552 6.02 16.17 -8.99
C ASP A 552 5.77 17.33 -8.01
N GLN A 553 4.61 17.34 -7.35
CA GLN A 553 4.17 18.39 -6.44
C GLN A 553 3.73 17.82 -5.09
N ALA A 554 3.92 18.60 -4.03
CA ALA A 554 3.30 18.35 -2.72
C ALA A 554 1.80 18.75 -2.72
N ALA A 555 1.08 18.38 -3.78
CA ALA A 555 -0.32 18.68 -3.98
C ALA A 555 -1.22 17.60 -3.35
N PRO A 556 -2.41 17.98 -2.84
CA PRO A 556 -3.48 17.04 -2.50
C PRO A 556 -3.98 16.24 -3.72
N ILE A 557 -4.88 15.29 -3.46
CA ILE A 557 -5.51 14.51 -4.53
C ILE A 557 -6.54 15.34 -5.31
N GLU A 558 -6.68 15.07 -6.60
CA GLU A 558 -7.74 15.60 -7.43
C GLU A 558 -8.86 14.56 -7.57
N ILE A 559 -10.07 14.86 -7.08
CA ILE A 559 -11.24 14.01 -7.31
C ILE A 559 -11.78 14.23 -8.73
N VAL A 560 -11.69 13.20 -9.57
CA VAL A 560 -12.09 13.27 -11.00
C VAL A 560 -13.44 12.63 -11.29
N GLY A 561 -14.05 11.98 -10.30
CA GLY A 561 -15.49 11.69 -10.28
C GLY A 561 -15.87 10.49 -9.43
N SER A 562 -17.16 10.19 -9.35
CA SER A 562 -17.66 9.06 -8.54
C SER A 562 -18.90 8.39 -9.16
N SER A 563 -19.13 7.12 -8.82
CA SER A 563 -20.40 6.43 -9.09
C SER A 563 -21.61 7.04 -8.36
N LEU A 564 -21.38 7.96 -7.42
CA LEU A 564 -22.43 8.67 -6.67
C LEU A 564 -22.91 9.95 -7.39
N GLN A 565 -22.16 10.45 -8.38
CA GLN A 565 -22.63 11.56 -9.19
C GLN A 565 -23.89 11.11 -9.97
N PRO A 566 -24.94 11.95 -10.05
CA PRO A 566 -26.06 11.64 -10.94
C PRO A 566 -25.50 11.45 -12.35
N ALA A 567 -26.00 10.44 -13.06
CA ALA A 567 -25.66 10.28 -14.47
C ALA A 567 -25.99 11.61 -15.17
N ALA A 568 -24.98 12.25 -15.75
CA ALA A 568 -25.15 13.53 -16.42
C ALA A 568 -26.35 13.39 -17.37
N ALA A 569 -27.36 14.25 -17.18
CA ALA A 569 -28.63 14.11 -17.88
C ALA A 569 -28.34 14.02 -19.38
N ALA A 570 -28.57 12.84 -19.96
CA ALA A 570 -28.51 12.66 -21.39
C ALA A 570 -29.48 13.69 -21.98
N ALA A 571 -28.96 14.56 -22.86
CA ALA A 571 -29.70 15.72 -23.33
C ALA A 571 -30.86 15.26 -24.25
N HIS A 572 -32.00 15.02 -23.61
CA HIS A 572 -33.32 14.62 -24.14
C HIS A 572 -33.47 13.15 -24.59
#